data_AF-A0A6N0NSU3-F1
#
_entry.id   AF-A0A6N0NSU3-F1
#
_cell.length_a   1.000
_cell.length_b   1.000
_cell.length_c   1.000
_cell.angle_alpha   90.00
_cell.angle_beta   90.00
_cell.angle_gamma   90.00
#
_symmetry.space_group_name_H-M   'P 1'
#
loop_
_entity.id
_entity.type
_entity.pdbx_description
1 polymer ?
#
loop_
_entity_poly.entity_id
_entity_poly.type
_entity_poly.pdbx_seq_one_letter_code
_entity_poly.pdbx_strand_id
1 'polypeptide(L)'
;MLRIYVDTREAQSGIPDLLRENGVTVFFQQLSVGDYVIAQDVVIERKNVFDLLSSIFDKRFFDQLARLKTTYLNTFLLIEGSLEAVRSVTEKWKILNSALVSAAIDYDAKIIYSANKKDSADVILSIIKRYQNGTNNKGPIVLHDKPKFETIDQIQLYVVESLPRVGGKTAVKLLTEFNTIKDLCNSSVADIEKAIGSRKTAELIYKIFNTPYSTRQSNKISSLSEFIDNDKT
;
A
#
# COMPACT_ATOMS: atom_id res chain seq x y z
N MET A 1 16.37 -3.12 -14.90
CA MET A 1 16.78 -3.93 -13.74
C MET A 1 15.51 -4.42 -13.07
N LEU A 2 15.38 -5.73 -12.85
CA LEU A 2 14.19 -6.29 -12.19
C LEU A 2 14.30 -6.03 -10.70
N ARG A 3 13.20 -5.62 -10.07
CA ARG A 3 13.16 -5.32 -8.63
C ARG A 3 11.93 -5.92 -7.95
N ILE A 4 12.03 -6.13 -6.64
CA ILE A 4 10.91 -6.62 -5.82
C ILE A 4 11.06 -6.09 -4.41
N TYR A 5 9.94 -5.72 -3.80
CA TYR A 5 9.86 -5.43 -2.38
C TYR A 5 9.30 -6.65 -1.66
N VAL A 6 9.97 -7.07 -0.60
CA VAL A 6 9.66 -8.30 0.12
C VAL A 6 9.37 -7.95 1.57
N ASP A 7 8.30 -8.51 2.11
CA ASP A 7 8.02 -8.39 3.53
C ASP A 7 9.18 -8.96 4.36
N THR A 8 9.61 -8.24 5.39
CA THR A 8 10.68 -8.70 6.29
C THR A 8 10.44 -10.08 6.89
N ARG A 9 9.18 -10.51 7.06
CA ARG A 9 8.80 -11.84 7.56
C ARG A 9 9.15 -12.95 6.57
N GLU A 10 9.19 -12.65 5.27
CA GLU A 10 9.56 -13.61 4.22
C GLU A 10 11.08 -13.75 4.02
N ALA A 11 11.90 -12.99 4.76
CA ALA A 11 13.36 -13.07 4.64
C ALA A 11 13.90 -14.49 4.89
N GLN A 12 13.26 -15.26 5.78
CA GLN A 12 13.70 -16.62 6.14
C GLN A 12 13.13 -17.72 5.22
N SER A 13 12.32 -17.38 4.22
CA SER A 13 11.74 -18.39 3.33
C SER A 13 12.79 -19.03 2.40
N GLY A 14 13.88 -18.31 2.11
CA GLY A 14 14.92 -18.68 1.14
C GLY A 14 14.58 -18.29 -0.31
N ILE A 15 13.34 -17.84 -0.57
CA ILE A 15 12.93 -17.35 -1.88
C ILE A 15 13.63 -16.03 -2.26
N PRO A 16 13.80 -15.05 -1.33
CA PRO A 16 14.54 -13.83 -1.63
C PRO A 16 15.96 -14.08 -2.18
N ASP A 17 16.65 -15.09 -1.67
CA ASP A 17 18.00 -15.43 -2.12
C ASP A 17 17.99 -16.05 -3.52
N LEU A 18 17.06 -16.97 -3.79
CA LEU A 18 16.86 -17.52 -5.14
C LEU A 18 16.54 -16.42 -6.18
N LEU A 19 15.77 -15.40 -5.78
CA LEU A 19 15.48 -14.26 -6.65
C LEU A 19 16.73 -13.39 -6.91
N ARG A 20 17.58 -13.17 -5.90
CA ARG A 20 18.86 -12.46 -6.05
C ARG A 20 19.81 -13.19 -7.00
N GLU A 21 19.92 -14.50 -6.86
CA GLU A 21 20.73 -15.36 -7.75
C GLU A 21 20.30 -15.24 -9.22
N ASN A 22 19.00 -14.99 -9.45
CA ASN A 22 18.43 -14.76 -10.78
C ASN A 22 18.47 -13.28 -11.24
N GLY A 23 19.24 -12.43 -10.57
CA GLY A 23 19.47 -11.03 -10.97
C GLY A 23 18.33 -10.07 -10.60
N VAL A 24 17.43 -10.44 -9.68
CA VAL A 24 16.40 -9.54 -9.15
C VAL A 24 16.97 -8.76 -7.97
N THR A 25 16.79 -7.44 -7.99
CA THR A 25 17.12 -6.59 -6.83
C THR A 25 16.02 -6.69 -5.79
N VAL A 26 16.34 -7.28 -4.64
CA VAL A 26 15.41 -7.49 -3.53
C VAL A 26 15.56 -6.39 -2.48
N PHE A 27 14.47 -5.69 -2.20
CA PHE A 27 14.36 -4.71 -1.12
C PHE A 27 13.49 -5.26 -0.01
N PHE A 28 14.01 -5.34 1.22
CA PHE A 28 13.20 -5.73 2.37
C PHE A 28 12.51 -4.51 2.97
N GLN A 29 11.21 -4.64 3.23
CA GLN A 29 10.41 -3.63 3.90
C GLN A 29 9.33 -4.31 4.74
N GLN A 30 8.90 -3.68 5.83
CA GLN A 30 7.74 -4.15 6.56
C GLN A 30 6.47 -3.72 5.80
N LEU A 31 5.76 -4.68 5.21
CA LEU A 31 4.55 -4.41 4.44
C LEU A 31 3.32 -4.45 5.35
N SER A 32 2.33 -3.59 5.08
CA SER A 32 1.06 -3.59 5.81
C SER A 32 0.25 -4.86 5.53
N VAL A 33 0.28 -5.33 4.29
CA VAL A 33 -0.32 -6.59 3.82
C VAL A 33 0.39 -7.11 2.56
N GLY A 34 0.45 -8.43 2.41
CA GLY A 34 1.14 -9.13 1.32
C GLY A 34 2.60 -9.46 1.63
N ASP A 35 3.15 -10.37 0.82
CA ASP A 35 4.50 -10.90 1.00
C ASP A 35 5.51 -10.29 0.02
N TYR A 36 5.08 -10.05 -1.22
CA TYR A 36 5.94 -9.64 -2.32
C TYR A 36 5.24 -8.57 -3.17
N VAL A 37 5.76 -7.34 -3.22
CA VAL A 37 5.27 -6.28 -4.11
C VAL A 37 6.21 -6.15 -5.30
N ILE A 38 5.69 -6.47 -6.48
CA ILE A 38 6.47 -6.57 -7.72
C ILE A 38 6.29 -5.37 -8.64
N ALA A 39 5.22 -4.61 -8.50
CA ALA A 39 4.96 -3.39 -9.25
C ALA A 39 3.97 -2.52 -8.45
N GLN A 40 3.73 -1.29 -8.92
CA GLN A 40 2.70 -0.45 -8.33
C GLN A 40 1.35 -1.18 -8.40
N ASP A 41 0.67 -1.30 -7.26
CA ASP A 41 -0.61 -1.96 -7.11
C ASP A 41 -0.63 -3.47 -7.49
N VAL A 42 0.52 -4.14 -7.50
CA VAL A 42 0.65 -5.58 -7.79
C VAL A 42 1.38 -6.32 -6.69
N VAL A 43 0.69 -7.27 -6.06
CA VAL A 43 1.18 -8.06 -4.93
C VAL A 43 1.10 -9.56 -5.21
N ILE A 44 2.01 -10.31 -4.62
CA ILE A 44 1.95 -11.76 -4.50
C ILE A 44 1.86 -12.09 -3.00
N GLU A 45 0.83 -12.86 -2.64
CA GLU A 45 0.65 -13.49 -1.33
C GLU A 45 1.01 -14.96 -1.49
N ARG A 46 2.04 -15.43 -0.79
CA ARG A 46 2.51 -16.82 -0.84
C ARG A 46 1.94 -17.59 0.35
N LYS A 47 1.26 -18.70 0.06
CA LYS A 47 0.68 -19.55 1.09
C LYS A 47 1.06 -21.00 0.88
N ASN A 48 1.68 -21.61 1.88
CA ASN A 48 1.83 -23.05 1.87
C ASN A 48 0.44 -23.70 1.94
N VAL A 49 0.25 -24.83 1.25
CA VAL A 49 -1.04 -25.51 1.15
C VAL A 49 -1.63 -25.90 2.52
N PHE A 50 -0.78 -26.23 3.51
CA PHE A 50 -1.23 -26.54 4.87
C PHE A 50 -1.61 -25.28 5.65
N ASP A 51 -0.84 -24.19 5.50
CA ASP A 51 -1.17 -22.90 6.09
C ASP A 51 -2.45 -22.30 5.50
N LEU A 52 -2.72 -22.59 4.22
CA LEU A 52 -3.95 -22.22 3.55
C LEU A 52 -5.15 -22.90 4.21
N LEU A 53 -5.12 -24.23 4.34
CA LEU A 53 -6.17 -24.99 5.04
C LEU A 53 -6.41 -24.44 6.45
N SER A 54 -5.35 -24.30 7.24
CA SER A 54 -5.42 -23.78 8.61
C SER A 54 -6.09 -22.40 8.64
N SER A 55 -5.69 -21.49 7.74
CA SER A 55 -6.27 -20.14 7.69
C SER A 55 -7.73 -20.10 7.22
N ILE A 56 -8.17 -21.08 6.40
CA ILE A 56 -9.56 -21.19 5.99
C ILE A 56 -10.42 -21.66 7.17
N PHE A 57 -9.94 -22.65 7.94
CA PHE A 57 -10.66 -23.13 9.12
C PHE A 57 -10.75 -22.07 10.21
N ASP A 58 -9.68 -21.32 10.41
CA ASP A 58 -9.63 -20.20 11.35
C ASP A 58 -10.34 -18.94 10.83
N LYS A 59 -10.92 -18.98 9.62
CA LYS A 59 -11.58 -17.86 8.91
C LYS A 59 -10.70 -16.65 8.57
N ARG A 60 -9.45 -16.61 9.02
CA ARG A 60 -8.47 -15.53 8.77
C ARG A 60 -8.10 -15.37 7.29
N PHE A 61 -8.29 -16.40 6.47
CA PHE A 61 -7.99 -16.35 5.04
C PHE A 61 -8.79 -15.25 4.31
N PHE A 62 -10.07 -15.11 4.62
CA PHE A 62 -10.94 -14.13 3.96
C PHE A 62 -10.61 -12.69 4.39
N ASP A 63 -10.30 -12.47 5.67
CA ASP A 63 -9.85 -11.16 6.16
C ASP A 63 -8.57 -10.70 5.46
N GLN A 64 -7.65 -11.64 5.24
CA GLN A 64 -6.41 -11.36 4.52
C GLN A 64 -6.67 -11.00 3.05
N LEU A 65 -7.54 -11.75 2.37
CA LEU A 65 -7.94 -11.44 0.99
C LEU A 65 -8.66 -10.10 0.87
N ALA A 66 -9.53 -9.76 1.82
CA ALA A 66 -10.21 -8.48 1.86
C ALA A 66 -9.20 -7.32 1.94
N ARG A 67 -8.19 -7.43 2.82
CA ARG A 67 -7.12 -6.44 2.96
C ARG A 67 -6.24 -6.35 1.70
N LEU A 68 -5.89 -7.48 1.09
CA LEU A 68 -5.15 -7.49 -0.17
C LEU A 68 -5.94 -6.80 -1.28
N LYS A 69 -7.24 -7.10 -1.40
CA LYS A 69 -8.15 -6.49 -2.36
C LYS A 69 -8.31 -5.00 -2.12
N THR A 70 -8.31 -4.51 -0.87
CA THR A 70 -8.43 -3.08 -0.60
C THR A 70 -7.12 -2.33 -0.81
N THR A 71 -5.97 -2.99 -0.66
CA THR A 71 -4.66 -2.35 -0.84
C THR A 71 -4.18 -2.36 -2.29
N TYR A 72 -4.30 -3.48 -3.00
CA TYR A 72 -3.73 -3.66 -4.34
C TYR A 72 -4.81 -3.74 -5.42
N LEU A 73 -4.44 -3.46 -6.67
CA LEU A 73 -5.32 -3.65 -7.83
C LEU A 73 -5.19 -5.06 -8.41
N ASN A 74 -4.00 -5.65 -8.32
CA ASN A 74 -3.74 -7.00 -8.80
C ASN A 74 -3.11 -7.84 -7.69
N THR A 75 -3.84 -8.87 -7.25
CA THR A 75 -3.36 -9.82 -6.27
C THR A 75 -3.13 -11.17 -6.93
N PHE A 76 -1.94 -11.72 -6.75
CA PHE A 76 -1.62 -13.11 -7.05
C PHE A 76 -1.60 -13.91 -5.75
N LEU A 77 -2.38 -14.98 -5.69
CA LEU A 77 -2.32 -15.95 -4.60
C LEU A 77 -1.46 -17.12 -5.06
N LEU A 78 -0.22 -17.19 -4.56
CA LEU A 78 0.74 -18.25 -4.88
C LEU A 78 0.63 -19.37 -3.85
N ILE A 79 0.04 -20.49 -4.26
CA ILE A 79 -0.13 -21.67 -3.41
C ILE A 79 1.06 -22.59 -3.61
N GLU A 80 1.84 -22.79 -2.54
CA GLU A 80 3.02 -23.65 -2.54
C GLU A 80 2.71 -25.02 -1.94
N GLY A 81 3.05 -26.09 -2.66
CA GLY A 81 2.93 -27.48 -2.24
C GLY A 81 1.92 -28.28 -3.06
N SER A 82 1.76 -29.55 -2.69
CA SER A 82 0.88 -30.49 -3.40
C SER A 82 -0.56 -30.44 -2.88
N LEU A 83 -1.51 -30.13 -3.76
CA LEU A 83 -2.94 -30.29 -3.48
C LEU A 83 -3.35 -31.76 -3.32
N GLU A 84 -2.65 -32.68 -3.97
CA GLU A 84 -2.92 -34.12 -3.84
C GLU A 84 -2.61 -34.61 -2.42
N ALA A 85 -1.50 -34.12 -1.85
CA ALA A 85 -1.17 -34.37 -0.45
C ALA A 85 -2.33 -33.91 0.44
N VAL A 86 -2.86 -32.70 0.23
CA VAL A 86 -4.03 -32.22 0.98
C VAL A 86 -5.26 -33.11 0.81
N ARG A 87 -5.60 -33.53 -0.42
CA ARG A 87 -6.73 -34.44 -0.67
C ARG A 87 -6.59 -35.76 0.09
N SER A 88 -5.38 -36.24 0.30
CA SER A 88 -5.12 -37.46 1.06
C SER A 88 -5.27 -37.30 2.58
N VAL A 89 -5.16 -36.08 3.11
CA VAL A 89 -5.19 -35.81 4.56
C VAL A 89 -6.52 -35.20 5.03
N THR A 90 -7.41 -34.78 4.12
CA THR A 90 -8.68 -34.16 4.51
C THR A 90 -9.89 -34.53 3.65
N GLU A 91 -10.98 -34.91 4.32
CA GLU A 91 -12.32 -35.04 3.71
C GLU A 91 -12.93 -33.67 3.36
N LYS A 92 -12.32 -32.58 3.85
CA LYS A 92 -12.83 -31.20 3.73
C LYS A 92 -12.39 -30.49 2.45
N TRP A 93 -12.05 -31.25 1.41
CA TRP A 93 -11.68 -30.74 0.08
C TRP A 93 -12.70 -29.74 -0.49
N LYS A 94 -13.99 -29.96 -0.23
CA LYS A 94 -15.07 -29.04 -0.65
C LYS A 94 -14.91 -27.64 -0.07
N ILE A 95 -14.44 -27.52 1.17
CA ILE A 95 -14.25 -26.22 1.86
C ILE A 95 -13.07 -25.48 1.22
N LEU A 96 -11.96 -26.17 0.96
CA LEU A 96 -10.82 -25.59 0.26
C LEU A 96 -11.23 -25.09 -1.13
N ASN A 97 -11.90 -25.92 -1.92
CA ASN A 97 -12.37 -25.52 -3.25
C ASN A 97 -13.31 -24.32 -3.20
N SER A 98 -14.25 -24.30 -2.26
CA SER A 98 -15.15 -23.16 -2.06
C SER A 98 -14.38 -21.88 -1.73
N ALA A 99 -13.40 -21.96 -0.84
CA ALA A 99 -12.55 -20.82 -0.47
C ALA A 99 -11.71 -20.31 -1.65
N LEU A 100 -11.15 -21.22 -2.48
CA LEU A 100 -10.39 -20.84 -3.67
C LEU A 100 -11.28 -20.20 -4.74
N VAL A 101 -12.49 -20.73 -4.94
CA VAL A 101 -13.49 -20.13 -5.84
C VAL A 101 -13.84 -18.71 -5.36
N SER A 102 -14.10 -18.53 -4.07
CA SER A 102 -14.35 -17.22 -3.48
C SER A 102 -13.14 -16.28 -3.66
N ALA A 103 -11.92 -16.75 -3.42
CA ALA A 103 -10.71 -15.97 -3.64
C ALA A 103 -10.61 -15.47 -5.10
N ALA A 104 -10.89 -16.33 -6.07
CA ALA A 104 -10.82 -15.98 -7.48
C ALA A 104 -11.95 -15.03 -7.93
N ILE A 105 -13.18 -15.27 -7.48
CA ILE A 105 -14.37 -14.53 -7.96
C ILE A 105 -14.63 -13.29 -7.10
N ASP A 106 -14.79 -13.49 -5.79
CA ASP A 106 -15.21 -12.42 -4.88
C ASP A 106 -14.07 -11.45 -4.58
N TYR A 107 -12.82 -11.95 -4.57
CA TYR A 107 -11.64 -11.15 -4.25
C TYR A 107 -10.72 -10.83 -5.43
N ASP A 108 -11.05 -11.28 -6.65
CA ASP A 108 -10.26 -11.11 -7.88
C ASP A 108 -8.78 -11.56 -7.74
N ALA A 109 -8.54 -12.58 -6.90
CA ALA A 109 -7.21 -13.12 -6.70
C ALA A 109 -6.84 -14.10 -7.82
N LYS A 110 -5.70 -13.85 -8.47
CA LYS A 110 -5.17 -14.71 -9.53
C LYS A 110 -4.40 -15.86 -8.89
N ILE A 111 -4.99 -17.05 -8.91
CA ILE A 111 -4.44 -18.23 -8.23
C ILE A 111 -3.36 -18.88 -9.10
N ILE A 112 -2.17 -19.08 -8.55
CA ILE A 112 -1.05 -19.78 -9.19
C ILE A 112 -0.53 -20.84 -8.23
N TYR A 113 -0.14 -21.98 -8.76
CA TYR A 113 0.43 -23.08 -7.98
C TYR A 113 1.93 -23.19 -8.20
N SER A 114 2.63 -23.63 -7.17
CA SER A 114 4.04 -24.01 -7.24
C SER A 114 4.29 -25.24 -6.37
N ALA A 115 5.18 -26.12 -6.80
CA ALA A 115 5.44 -27.39 -6.11
C ALA A 115 6.30 -27.21 -4.84
N ASN A 116 7.23 -26.26 -4.86
CA ASN A 116 8.21 -26.01 -3.80
C ASN A 116 8.80 -24.60 -3.93
N LYS A 117 9.62 -24.20 -2.95
CA LYS A 117 10.26 -22.87 -2.89
C LYS A 117 11.01 -22.46 -4.16
N LYS A 118 11.68 -23.39 -4.84
CA LYS A 118 12.42 -23.10 -6.07
C LYS A 118 11.45 -22.77 -7.20
N ASP A 119 10.42 -23.59 -7.36
CA ASP A 119 9.34 -23.34 -8.31
C ASP A 119 8.58 -22.04 -7.99
N SER A 120 8.34 -21.75 -6.70
CA SER A 120 7.75 -20.46 -6.28
C SER A 120 8.62 -19.27 -6.70
N ALA A 121 9.95 -19.36 -6.57
CA ALA A 121 10.86 -18.31 -7.02
C ALA A 121 10.81 -18.14 -8.55
N ASP A 122 10.77 -19.23 -9.32
CA ASP A 122 10.66 -19.21 -10.78
C ASP A 122 9.32 -18.60 -11.27
N VAL A 123 8.23 -18.92 -10.58
CA VAL A 123 6.91 -18.32 -10.80
C VAL A 123 6.95 -16.82 -10.51
N ILE A 124 7.45 -16.42 -9.33
CA ILE A 124 7.56 -15.00 -8.95
C ILE A 124 8.39 -14.23 -10.00
N LEU A 125 9.55 -14.76 -10.39
CA LEU A 125 10.41 -14.18 -11.42
C LEU A 125 9.67 -14.02 -12.77
N SER A 126 8.88 -15.01 -13.15
CA SER A 126 8.07 -15.00 -14.37
C SER A 126 6.99 -13.93 -14.36
N ILE A 127 6.41 -13.63 -13.19
CA ILE A 127 5.43 -12.55 -13.02
C ILE A 127 6.16 -11.19 -13.07
N ILE A 128 7.28 -11.03 -12.35
CA ILE A 128 8.08 -9.79 -12.36
C ILE A 128 8.48 -9.42 -13.80
N LYS A 129 9.00 -10.37 -14.58
CA LYS A 129 9.40 -10.15 -15.97
C LYS A 129 8.25 -9.62 -16.83
N ARG A 130 7.03 -10.16 -16.67
CA ARG A 130 5.85 -9.72 -17.44
C ARG A 130 5.43 -8.31 -17.07
N TYR A 131 5.35 -7.99 -15.78
CA TYR A 131 4.91 -6.66 -15.33
C TYR A 131 5.95 -5.58 -15.60
N GLN A 132 7.24 -5.85 -15.36
CA GLN A 132 8.29 -4.83 -15.46
C GLN A 132 8.90 -4.68 -16.85
N ASN A 133 8.90 -5.72 -17.69
CA ASN A 133 9.39 -5.62 -19.07
C ASN A 133 8.26 -5.39 -20.09
N GLY A 134 7.03 -5.85 -19.80
CA GLY A 134 5.90 -5.83 -20.74
C GLY A 134 5.03 -4.57 -20.70
N THR A 135 5.20 -3.70 -19.69
CA THR A 135 4.43 -2.46 -19.59
C THR A 135 5.38 -1.26 -19.51
N ASN A 136 4.99 -0.12 -20.09
CA ASN A 136 5.71 1.16 -19.95
C ASN A 136 5.78 1.68 -18.49
N ASN A 137 5.39 0.87 -17.49
CA ASN A 137 5.45 1.18 -16.05
C ASN A 137 6.88 1.03 -15.50
N LYS A 138 7.81 1.83 -16.01
CA LYS A 138 9.13 2.04 -15.38
C LYS A 138 9.09 3.04 -14.22
N GLY A 139 7.91 3.53 -13.85
CA GLY A 139 7.72 4.48 -12.75
C GLY A 139 8.17 3.92 -11.39
N PRO A 140 8.51 4.78 -10.41
CA PRO A 140 8.81 4.34 -9.05
C PRO A 140 7.62 3.56 -8.48
N ILE A 141 7.88 2.40 -7.87
CA ILE A 141 6.85 1.66 -7.13
C ILE A 141 6.56 2.49 -5.88
N VAL A 142 5.39 3.14 -5.85
CA VAL A 142 4.92 3.88 -4.68
C VAL A 142 4.27 2.87 -3.74
N LEU A 143 4.92 2.60 -2.60
CA LEU A 143 4.43 1.68 -1.56
C LEU A 143 3.47 2.33 -0.57
N HIS A 144 3.01 3.54 -0.87
CA HIS A 144 1.97 4.17 -0.06
C HIS A 144 0.61 3.62 -0.47
N ASP A 145 -0.04 2.94 0.48
CA ASP A 145 -1.46 2.58 0.45
C ASP A 145 -2.26 3.84 0.10
N LYS A 146 -2.75 3.94 -1.13
CA LYS A 146 -3.77 4.94 -1.44
C LYS A 146 -5.07 4.44 -0.84
N PRO A 147 -5.65 5.11 0.17
CA PRO A 147 -6.93 4.70 0.71
C PRO A 147 -7.98 4.63 -0.42
N LYS A 148 -8.69 3.49 -0.49
CA LYS A 148 -9.83 3.31 -1.40
C LYS A 148 -11.05 3.98 -0.77
N PHE A 149 -11.52 5.03 -1.41
CA PHE A 149 -12.73 5.75 -1.01
C PHE A 149 -13.90 5.31 -1.87
N GLU A 150 -15.05 5.07 -1.25
CA GLU A 150 -16.28 4.64 -1.92
C GLU A 150 -17.08 5.83 -2.46
N THR A 151 -16.86 7.02 -1.90
CA THR A 151 -17.65 8.22 -2.19
C THR A 151 -16.79 9.48 -2.34
N ILE A 152 -17.32 10.51 -3.03
CA ILE A 152 -16.61 11.78 -3.29
C ILE A 152 -16.37 12.55 -1.98
N ASP A 153 -17.32 12.51 -1.06
CA ASP A 153 -17.25 13.12 0.27
C ASP A 153 -16.11 12.54 1.12
N GLN A 154 -15.86 11.22 1.06
CA GLN A 154 -14.70 10.61 1.72
C GLN A 154 -13.38 11.11 1.12
N ILE A 155 -13.31 11.25 -0.21
CA ILE A 155 -12.14 11.83 -0.89
C ILE A 155 -11.94 13.29 -0.45
N GLN A 156 -13.02 14.07 -0.38
CA GLN A 156 -12.96 15.46 0.04
C GLN A 156 -12.46 15.59 1.48
N LEU A 157 -12.99 14.77 2.39
CA LEU A 157 -12.56 14.73 3.78
C LEU A 157 -11.08 14.38 3.89
N TYR A 158 -10.63 13.34 3.19
CA TYR A 158 -9.23 12.92 3.20
C TYR A 158 -8.27 14.00 2.70
N VAL A 159 -8.62 14.68 1.61
CA VAL A 159 -7.80 15.79 1.07
C VAL A 159 -7.69 16.91 2.10
N VAL A 160 -8.77 17.27 2.78
CA VAL A 160 -8.75 18.36 3.77
C VAL A 160 -8.05 17.94 5.07
N GLU A 161 -8.20 16.69 5.51
CA GLU A 161 -7.48 16.11 6.65
C GLU A 161 -5.96 15.99 6.40
N SER A 162 -5.54 15.97 5.14
CA SER A 162 -4.11 15.96 4.80
C SER A 162 -3.40 17.29 5.10
N LEU A 163 -4.16 18.37 5.35
CA LEU A 163 -3.61 19.66 5.72
C LEU A 163 -3.02 19.62 7.14
N PRO A 164 -1.87 20.27 7.37
CA PRO A 164 -1.24 20.26 8.68
C PRO A 164 -2.17 20.88 9.72
N ARG A 165 -2.31 20.21 10.87
CA ARG A 165 -3.13 20.63 12.01
C ARG A 165 -4.64 20.63 11.73
N VAL A 166 -5.07 19.95 10.68
CA VAL A 166 -6.49 19.71 10.38
C VAL A 166 -6.79 18.23 10.63
N GLY A 167 -7.59 17.96 11.68
CA GLY A 167 -8.15 16.62 11.91
C GLY A 167 -9.60 16.53 11.44
N GLY A 168 -10.22 15.35 11.51
CA GLY A 168 -11.54 15.12 10.91
C GLY A 168 -12.65 16.06 11.38
N LYS A 169 -12.70 16.44 12.67
CA LYS A 169 -13.68 17.43 13.14
C LYS A 169 -13.50 18.81 12.50
N THR A 170 -12.26 19.21 12.27
CA THR A 170 -11.92 20.49 11.63
C THR A 170 -12.14 20.41 10.13
N ALA A 171 -11.81 19.27 9.50
CA ALA A 171 -12.05 19.04 8.08
C ALA A 171 -13.55 19.11 7.73
N VAL A 172 -14.40 18.46 8.53
CA VAL A 172 -15.87 18.55 8.38
C VAL A 172 -16.34 20.00 8.52
N LYS A 173 -15.84 20.76 9.50
CA LYS A 173 -16.19 22.18 9.67
C LYS A 173 -15.80 23.02 8.46
N LEU A 174 -14.58 22.87 7.97
CA LEU A 174 -14.10 23.58 6.78
C LEU A 174 -14.94 23.24 5.54
N LEU A 175 -15.22 21.97 5.29
CA LEU A 175 -16.05 21.55 4.16
C LEU A 175 -17.50 22.03 4.28
N THR A 176 -18.02 22.13 5.51
CA THR A 176 -19.37 22.67 5.74
C THR A 176 -19.44 24.18 5.53
N GLU A 177 -18.43 24.93 5.97
CA GLU A 177 -18.39 26.39 5.83
C GLU A 177 -18.16 26.81 4.37
N PHE A 178 -17.24 26.14 3.68
CA PHE A 178 -16.80 26.53 2.33
C PHE A 178 -17.49 25.75 1.20
N ASN A 179 -18.27 24.71 1.49
CA ASN A 179 -18.96 23.80 0.55
C ASN A 179 -18.05 22.96 -0.36
N THR A 180 -16.98 23.53 -0.90
CA THR A 180 -16.06 22.84 -1.81
C THR A 180 -14.60 23.08 -1.42
N ILE A 181 -13.72 22.14 -1.80
CA ILE A 181 -12.27 22.31 -1.64
C ILE A 181 -11.78 23.51 -2.45
N LYS A 182 -12.38 23.77 -3.62
CA LYS A 182 -12.03 24.92 -4.46
C LYS A 182 -12.28 26.24 -3.72
N ASP A 183 -13.42 26.37 -3.07
CA ASP A 183 -13.78 27.59 -2.35
C ASP A 183 -12.93 27.75 -1.08
N LEU A 184 -12.63 26.65 -0.39
CA LEU A 184 -11.64 26.63 0.70
C LEU A 184 -10.26 27.12 0.21
N CYS A 185 -9.78 26.66 -0.94
CA CYS A 185 -8.48 27.07 -1.49
C CYS A 185 -8.44 28.56 -1.87
N ASN A 186 -9.57 29.14 -2.25
CA ASN A 186 -9.68 30.56 -2.66
C ASN A 186 -10.08 31.50 -1.50
N SER A 187 -10.28 30.96 -0.30
CA SER A 187 -10.73 31.74 0.87
C SER A 187 -9.60 32.60 1.47
N SER A 188 -9.98 33.66 2.18
CA SER A 188 -9.02 34.54 2.86
C SER A 188 -8.54 33.92 4.18
N VAL A 189 -7.39 34.39 4.69
CA VAL A 189 -6.89 33.98 6.03
C VAL A 189 -7.94 34.25 7.11
N ALA A 190 -8.69 35.35 7.00
CA ALA A 190 -9.72 35.72 7.98
C ALA A 190 -10.90 34.73 7.97
N ASP A 191 -11.31 34.25 6.80
CA ASP A 191 -12.40 33.28 6.67
C ASP A 191 -11.99 31.92 7.23
N ILE A 192 -10.77 31.46 6.91
CA ILE A 192 -10.23 30.21 7.44
C ILE A 192 -10.08 30.31 8.97
N GLU A 193 -9.57 31.43 9.48
CA GLU A 193 -9.44 31.68 10.92
C GLU A 193 -10.79 31.62 11.62
N LYS A 194 -11.83 32.22 11.05
CA LYS A 194 -13.19 32.19 11.60
C LYS A 194 -13.72 30.74 11.70
N ALA A 195 -13.41 29.89 10.72
CA ALA A 195 -13.86 28.50 10.70
C ALA A 195 -13.13 27.61 11.71
N ILE A 196 -11.82 27.80 11.92
CA ILE A 196 -10.97 26.91 12.74
C ILE A 196 -10.58 27.49 14.11
N GLY A 197 -10.76 28.80 14.32
CA GLY A 197 -10.43 29.51 15.55
C GLY A 197 -8.93 29.71 15.81
N SER A 198 -8.08 29.56 14.79
CA SER A 198 -6.62 29.65 14.94
C SER A 198 -5.96 30.41 13.79
N ARG A 199 -5.52 31.64 14.06
CA ARG A 199 -4.76 32.49 13.14
C ARG A 199 -3.55 31.77 12.53
N LYS A 200 -2.74 31.14 13.39
CA LYS A 200 -1.49 30.47 12.98
C LYS A 200 -1.73 29.32 12.01
N THR A 201 -2.80 28.55 12.23
CA THR A 201 -3.17 27.45 11.33
C THR A 201 -3.78 27.98 10.04
N ALA A 202 -4.58 29.04 10.10
CA ALA A 202 -5.17 29.68 8.92
C ALA A 202 -4.11 30.25 7.98
N GLU A 203 -3.10 30.95 8.53
CA GLU A 203 -1.97 31.47 7.77
C GLU A 203 -1.15 30.36 7.10
N LEU A 204 -0.94 29.23 7.80
CA LEU A 204 -0.23 28.08 7.25
C LEU A 204 -1.00 27.43 6.10
N ILE A 205 -2.30 27.19 6.27
CA ILE A 205 -3.17 26.63 5.23
C ILE A 205 -3.21 27.57 4.01
N TYR A 206 -3.40 28.87 4.24
CA TYR A 206 -3.41 29.87 3.17
C TYR A 206 -2.07 29.88 2.40
N LYS A 207 -0.94 29.77 3.11
CA LYS A 207 0.39 29.64 2.48
C LYS A 207 0.48 28.41 1.60
N ILE A 208 -0.02 27.27 2.05
CA ILE A 208 0.01 26.01 1.29
C ILE A 208 -0.76 26.15 -0.03
N PHE A 209 -1.92 26.81 0.00
CA PHE A 209 -2.74 26.97 -1.20
C PHE A 209 -2.16 27.98 -2.20
N ASN A 210 -1.50 29.04 -1.73
CA ASN A 210 -1.12 30.18 -2.57
C ASN A 210 0.39 30.28 -2.89
N THR A 211 1.24 29.47 -2.24
CA THR A 211 2.69 29.49 -2.54
C THR A 211 2.97 28.65 -3.79
N PRO A 212 3.61 29.21 -4.83
CA PRO A 212 3.97 28.44 -6.02
C PRO A 212 4.96 27.32 -5.66
N TYR A 213 4.73 26.14 -6.22
CA TYR A 213 5.64 25.00 -6.03
C TYR A 213 7.02 25.32 -6.63
N SER A 214 8.06 25.31 -5.80
CA SER A 214 9.45 25.50 -6.24
C SER A 214 10.20 24.19 -6.12
N THR A 215 10.70 23.68 -7.25
CA THR A 215 11.66 22.56 -7.32
C THR A 215 13.06 23.01 -6.88
N ARG A 216 13.21 23.53 -5.66
CA ARG A 216 14.55 23.76 -5.12
C ARG A 216 15.16 22.42 -4.72
N GLN A 217 16.17 22.01 -5.50
CA GLN A 217 17.13 20.99 -5.12
C GLN A 217 17.62 21.24 -3.70
N SER A 218 17.52 20.20 -2.87
CA SER A 218 18.15 20.09 -1.56
C SER A 218 19.67 20.19 -1.70
N ASN A 219 20.22 21.40 -1.68
CA ASN A 219 21.62 21.65 -1.42
C ASN A 219 21.77 22.95 -0.63
N LYS A 220 21.33 22.89 0.64
CA LYS A 220 21.93 23.55 1.80
C LYS A 220 21.09 23.18 3.02
N ILE A 221 21.52 22.14 3.73
CA ILE A 221 21.23 22.06 5.16
C ILE A 221 22.10 23.16 5.77
N SER A 222 21.55 24.35 5.95
CA SER A 222 22.08 25.29 6.96
C SER A 222 21.82 24.63 8.30
N SER A 223 22.92 24.26 8.95
CA SER A 223 23.01 23.53 10.20
C SER A 223 22.13 24.11 11.31
N LEU A 224 21.60 23.23 12.16
CA LEU A 224 20.87 23.52 13.41
C LEU A 224 21.60 24.48 14.38
N SER A 225 22.87 24.78 14.13
CA SER A 225 23.69 25.74 14.88
C SER A 225 23.16 27.17 14.84
N GLU A 226 22.52 27.61 13.74
CA GLU A 226 22.08 29.01 13.58
C GLU A 226 20.78 29.34 14.32
N PHE A 227 20.09 28.34 14.90
CA PHE A 227 18.85 28.57 15.67
C PHE A 227 19.08 28.75 17.18
N ILE A 228 20.29 28.48 17.69
CA ILE A 228 20.57 28.50 19.15
C ILE A 228 21.22 29.81 19.62
N ASP A 229 21.80 30.62 18.73
CA ASP A 229 22.55 31.82 19.12
C ASP A 229 21.77 33.15 19.11
N ASN A 230 20.46 33.16 18.81
CA ASN A 230 19.66 34.39 18.82
C ASN A 230 18.81 34.63 20.08
N ASP A 231 18.97 33.81 21.13
CA ASP A 231 18.24 33.98 22.41
C ASP A 231 19.13 34.49 23.56
N LYS A 232 20.32 35.04 23.27
CA LYS A 232 21.13 35.77 24.26
C LYS A 232 21.83 36.98 23.67
N THR A 233 21.08 38.08 23.51
CA THR A 233 21.45 39.45 23.93
C THR A 233 20.30 40.40 23.65
#